data_AF-M6CDL1-F1
#
_entry.id   AF-M6CDL1-F1
#
_cell.length_a   1.000
_cell.length_b   1.000
_cell.length_c   1.000
_cell.angle_alpha   90.00
_cell.angle_beta   90.00
_cell.angle_gamma   90.00
#
_symmetry.space_group_name_H-M   'P 1'
#
loop_
_entity.id
_entity.type
_entity.pdbx_description
1 polymer ?
#
loop_
_entity_poly.entity_id
_entity_poly.type
_entity_poly.pdbx_seq_one_letter_code
_entity_poly.pdbx_strand_id
1 'polypeptide(L)'
;MRPSAILIEGPYDFNPKLDDLFLPHTLPIAIYSFVRDEEGFSRGAYYPFCDYSPEWIALKTARSLRIPTRFIDLPWADICSIENLSEKQTSETMLLYHEEPFWESSFIRNLCKKTGVSNFDDLWDELFETNHLTQINEYRERASLFCDYARKENADVKQSILQREAFMAYQIRLAQTEFQGSILVVTGGYHLSALEERISKPPSMDELFWANREERFYDGGIALTPYSNSKLSAENAYRSGMPSPGFYDFVWENFRKNQSFDHRPLVQKIVKMLHQKGKRSSSADRIASETTSRALADLRGHKNIWRRDLIDGLRATLVKDEIARDAGHPLLDAISEVMRGDRIGRLAEGTSLPPIVSDIETTLKKMNLWAKRENKILELLLMNSEQREQSKVLHCLRLLGIAGYSLVESTDMIARKDLGDVKEKWNIVQDKEFHSSCIEAARYGGTLSEAAAGFLN
;
A
#
# COMPACT_ATOMS: atom_id res chain seq x y z
N MET A 1 -19.91 -21.53 -3.92
CA MET A 1 -19.65 -22.36 -2.72
C MET A 1 -20.22 -21.64 -1.49
N ARG A 2 -20.56 -22.34 -0.40
CA ARG A 2 -20.98 -21.74 0.89
C ARG A 2 -20.10 -22.32 2.01
N PRO A 3 -18.92 -21.76 2.29
CA PRO A 3 -18.04 -22.26 3.32
C PRO A 3 -18.62 -22.00 4.72
N SER A 4 -18.23 -22.82 5.70
CA SER A 4 -18.60 -22.67 7.11
C SER A 4 -17.84 -21.54 7.79
N ALA A 5 -16.64 -21.21 7.30
CA ALA A 5 -15.85 -20.05 7.72
C ALA A 5 -14.95 -19.55 6.58
N ILE A 6 -14.59 -18.27 6.62
CA ILE A 6 -13.64 -17.63 5.69
C ILE A 6 -12.46 -17.09 6.49
N LEU A 7 -11.28 -17.66 6.30
CA LEU A 7 -10.03 -17.25 6.93
C LEU A 7 -9.22 -16.42 5.93
N ILE A 8 -8.65 -15.29 6.38
CA ILE A 8 -8.03 -14.32 5.49
C ILE A 8 -6.62 -14.01 5.99
N GLU A 9 -5.63 -13.97 5.11
CA GLU A 9 -4.30 -13.47 5.42
C GLU A 9 -4.40 -11.98 5.79
N GLY A 10 -4.07 -11.70 7.04
CA GLY A 10 -4.12 -10.38 7.63
C GLY A 10 -3.77 -10.47 9.12
N PRO A 11 -3.51 -9.34 9.78
CA PRO A 11 -2.98 -9.33 11.14
C PRO A 11 -4.01 -9.90 12.13
N TYR A 12 -3.68 -11.04 12.76
CA TYR A 12 -4.58 -11.71 13.70
C TYR A 12 -4.95 -10.83 14.90
N ASP A 13 -4.03 -9.98 15.35
CA ASP A 13 -4.22 -9.00 16.43
C ASP A 13 -5.21 -7.88 16.07
N PHE A 14 -5.64 -7.78 14.81
CA PHE A 14 -6.74 -6.90 14.41
C PHE A 14 -8.14 -7.52 14.57
N ASN A 15 -8.26 -8.84 14.77
CA ASN A 15 -9.55 -9.52 14.90
C ASN A 15 -10.51 -8.90 15.95
N PRO A 16 -10.06 -8.42 17.13
CA PRO A 16 -10.95 -7.74 18.07
C PRO A 16 -11.60 -6.45 17.54
N LYS A 17 -11.01 -5.84 16.50
CA LYS A 17 -11.50 -4.62 15.82
C LYS A 17 -12.05 -4.90 14.42
N LEU A 18 -12.32 -6.16 14.08
CA LEU A 18 -12.71 -6.56 12.72
C LEU A 18 -13.98 -5.83 12.24
N ASP A 19 -14.90 -5.52 13.16
CA ASP A 19 -16.13 -4.79 12.83
C ASP A 19 -15.88 -3.37 12.32
N ASP A 20 -14.74 -2.74 12.66
CA ASP A 20 -14.37 -1.42 12.15
C ASP A 20 -14.27 -1.43 10.62
N LEU A 21 -13.75 -2.51 10.01
CA LEU A 21 -13.63 -2.66 8.55
C LEU A 21 -14.99 -2.71 7.83
N PHE A 22 -16.09 -2.98 8.56
CA PHE A 22 -17.43 -3.01 7.96
C PHE A 22 -18.12 -1.65 7.93
N LEU A 23 -17.54 -0.62 8.56
CA LEU A 23 -18.00 0.76 8.45
C LEU A 23 -17.94 1.26 6.98
N PRO A 24 -18.70 2.30 6.61
CA PRO A 24 -18.80 2.78 5.23
C PRO A 24 -17.57 3.61 4.80
N HIS A 25 -16.40 2.99 4.78
CA HIS A 25 -15.16 3.60 4.34
C HIS A 25 -15.17 3.92 2.84
N THR A 26 -14.33 4.89 2.45
CA THR A 26 -13.92 5.07 1.05
C THR A 26 -12.54 4.44 0.88
N LEU A 27 -12.36 3.52 -0.06
CA LEU A 27 -11.08 2.87 -0.32
C LEU A 27 -10.14 3.73 -1.19
N PRO A 28 -8.81 3.51 -1.15
CA PRO A 28 -8.12 2.49 -0.37
C PRO A 28 -7.87 2.89 1.10
N ILE A 29 -7.96 1.92 2.01
CA ILE A 29 -7.57 2.05 3.42
C ILE A 29 -6.54 0.98 3.76
N ALA A 30 -5.85 1.09 4.88
CA ALA A 30 -4.97 0.04 5.35
C ALA A 30 -5.16 -0.21 6.84
N ILE A 31 -4.82 -1.41 7.30
CA ILE A 31 -4.47 -1.62 8.71
C ILE A 31 -3.01 -1.22 8.85
N TYR A 32 -2.70 -0.38 9.83
CA TYR A 32 -1.35 -0.01 10.21
C TYR A 32 -1.05 -0.60 11.59
N SER A 33 -0.05 -1.47 11.65
CA SER A 33 0.48 -2.04 12.90
C SER A 33 1.88 -1.50 13.14
N PHE A 34 2.22 -1.16 14.37
CA PHE A 34 3.57 -0.74 14.73
C PHE A 34 4.01 -1.36 16.06
N VAL A 35 5.32 -1.50 16.20
CA VAL A 35 5.99 -1.94 17.43
C VAL A 35 7.15 -1.00 17.72
N ARG A 36 7.46 -0.83 19.00
CA ARG A 36 8.60 -0.11 19.55
C ARG A 36 9.44 -1.07 20.37
N ASP A 37 10.75 -0.95 20.27
CA ASP A 37 11.66 -1.65 21.16
C ASP A 37 12.00 -0.80 22.40
N GLU A 38 12.69 -1.43 23.36
CA GLU A 38 13.14 -0.79 24.60
C GLU A 38 14.17 0.33 24.37
N GLU A 39 14.82 0.36 23.20
CA GLU A 39 15.80 1.38 22.80
C GLU A 39 15.16 2.58 22.07
N GLY A 40 13.84 2.57 21.85
CA GLY A 40 13.09 3.64 21.19
C GLY A 40 12.98 3.50 19.67
N PHE A 41 13.59 2.48 19.06
CA PHE A 41 13.39 2.21 17.63
C PHE A 41 11.98 1.65 17.43
N SER A 42 11.26 2.29 16.52
CA SER A 42 9.95 1.83 16.09
C SER A 42 10.03 1.21 14.70
N ARG A 43 9.10 0.30 14.39
CA ARG A 43 8.87 -0.25 13.05
C ARG A 43 7.37 -0.33 12.81
N GLY A 44 6.92 0.00 11.61
CA GLY A 44 5.52 -0.05 11.23
C GLY A 44 5.32 -0.94 10.01
N ALA A 45 4.11 -1.47 9.87
CA ALA A 45 3.67 -2.19 8.69
C ALA A 45 2.23 -1.88 8.29
N TYR A 46 2.01 -1.87 6.99
CA TYR A 46 0.68 -1.70 6.41
C TYR A 46 0.15 -3.01 5.81
N TYR A 47 -1.17 -3.15 5.89
CA TYR A 47 -1.95 -4.17 5.20
C TYR A 47 -3.04 -3.43 4.41
N PRO A 48 -2.78 -3.06 3.14
CA PRO A 48 -3.67 -2.21 2.36
C PRO A 48 -4.84 -2.99 1.76
N PHE A 49 -5.99 -2.32 1.64
CA PHE A 49 -7.20 -2.82 0.99
C PHE A 49 -7.67 -1.85 -0.10
N CYS A 50 -7.89 -2.41 -1.28
CA CYS A 50 -8.52 -1.76 -2.43
C CYS A 50 -9.87 -2.42 -2.73
N ASP A 51 -10.69 -1.78 -3.57
CA ASP A 51 -11.98 -2.33 -4.00
C ASP A 51 -11.86 -3.71 -4.67
N TYR A 52 -10.69 -4.00 -5.25
CA TYR A 52 -10.35 -5.23 -5.95
C TYR A 52 -9.45 -6.17 -5.15
N SER A 53 -9.09 -5.84 -3.90
CA SER A 53 -8.30 -6.74 -3.04
C SER A 53 -9.09 -8.02 -2.74
N PRO A 54 -8.53 -9.22 -2.98
CA PRO A 54 -9.19 -10.48 -2.66
C PRO A 54 -9.64 -10.57 -1.19
N GLU A 55 -8.82 -10.07 -0.27
CA GLU A 55 -9.06 -10.02 1.17
C GLU A 55 -10.29 -9.14 1.48
N TRP A 56 -10.37 -7.96 0.84
CA TRP A 56 -11.51 -7.07 1.01
C TRP A 56 -12.81 -7.68 0.46
N ILE A 57 -12.75 -8.28 -0.73
CA ILE A 57 -13.89 -8.96 -1.35
C ILE A 57 -14.35 -10.11 -0.44
N ALA A 58 -13.43 -10.89 0.12
CA ALA A 58 -13.72 -11.97 1.05
C ALA A 58 -14.40 -11.46 2.33
N LEU A 59 -13.88 -10.40 2.95
CA LEU A 59 -14.49 -9.75 4.13
C LEU A 59 -15.93 -9.28 3.86
N LYS A 60 -16.15 -8.52 2.77
CA LYS A 60 -17.48 -8.01 2.42
C LYS A 60 -18.45 -9.14 2.10
N THR A 61 -17.98 -10.17 1.41
CA THR A 61 -18.77 -11.37 1.09
C THR A 61 -19.16 -12.11 2.36
N ALA A 62 -18.21 -12.35 3.26
CA ALA A 62 -18.44 -12.99 4.56
C ALA A 62 -19.53 -12.25 5.36
N ARG A 63 -19.43 -10.93 5.47
CA ARG A 63 -20.43 -10.10 6.16
C ARG A 63 -21.81 -10.19 5.50
N SER A 64 -21.88 -10.14 4.18
CA SER A 64 -23.14 -10.21 3.44
C SER A 64 -23.86 -11.55 3.60
N LEU A 65 -23.09 -12.64 3.67
CA LEU A 65 -23.58 -14.01 3.81
C LEU A 65 -23.66 -14.48 5.27
N ARG A 66 -23.25 -13.63 6.23
CA ARG A 66 -23.14 -13.96 7.66
C ARG A 66 -22.27 -15.19 7.92
N ILE A 67 -21.20 -15.34 7.15
CA ILE A 67 -20.20 -16.39 7.33
C ILE A 67 -19.15 -15.89 8.33
N PRO A 68 -18.84 -16.65 9.39
CA PRO A 68 -17.74 -16.34 10.30
C PRO A 68 -16.44 -16.08 9.54
N THR A 69 -15.74 -15.01 9.91
CA THR A 69 -14.47 -14.65 9.27
C THR A 69 -13.50 -14.08 10.29
N ARG A 70 -12.21 -14.38 10.09
CA ARG A 70 -11.11 -13.85 10.90
C ARG A 70 -9.82 -13.79 10.08
N PHE A 71 -8.96 -12.88 10.48
CA PHE A 71 -7.57 -12.81 10.06
C PHE A 71 -6.76 -13.92 10.70
N ILE A 72 -5.81 -14.50 9.98
CA ILE A 72 -5.04 -15.67 10.42
C ILE A 72 -3.51 -15.53 10.30
N ASP A 73 -3.01 -14.38 9.88
CA ASP A 73 -1.57 -14.16 9.77
C ASP A 73 -0.96 -13.69 11.10
N LEU A 74 0.32 -13.96 11.27
CA LEU A 74 1.05 -13.68 12.50
C LEU A 74 1.08 -12.17 12.78
N PRO A 75 0.84 -11.72 14.03
CA PRO A 75 0.94 -10.31 14.38
C PRO A 75 2.30 -9.69 14.03
N TRP A 76 2.29 -8.43 13.60
CA TRP A 76 3.52 -7.75 13.16
C TRP A 76 4.61 -7.70 14.24
N ALA A 77 4.23 -7.48 15.50
CA ALA A 77 5.17 -7.45 16.62
C ALA A 77 5.91 -8.80 16.79
N ASP A 78 5.22 -9.91 16.53
CA ASP A 78 5.81 -11.24 16.58
C ASP A 78 6.79 -11.46 15.44
N ILE A 79 6.42 -11.02 14.22
CA ILE A 79 7.30 -11.06 13.04
C ILE A 79 8.59 -10.27 13.32
N CYS A 80 8.48 -9.04 13.84
CA CYS A 80 9.63 -8.22 14.21
C CYS A 80 10.54 -8.90 15.24
N SER A 81 9.97 -9.65 16.19
CA SER A 81 10.76 -10.37 17.20
C SER A 81 11.53 -11.57 16.66
N ILE A 82 11.09 -12.14 15.53
CA ILE A 82 11.73 -13.30 14.88
C ILE A 82 12.91 -12.86 14.00
N GLU A 83 12.80 -11.71 13.33
CA GLU A 83 13.79 -11.26 12.34
C GLU A 83 15.12 -10.76 12.93
N ASN A 84 15.33 -10.89 14.25
CA ASN A 84 16.40 -10.24 15.03
C ASN A 84 16.41 -8.72 14.83
N LEU A 85 16.15 -7.99 15.92
CA LEU A 85 16.15 -6.52 15.95
C LEU A 85 17.53 -5.87 15.66
N SER A 86 18.56 -6.66 15.33
CA SER A 86 19.96 -6.25 15.24
C SER A 86 20.46 -5.81 13.86
N GLU A 87 19.68 -5.99 12.78
CA GLU A 87 20.01 -5.35 11.50
C GLU A 87 19.64 -3.86 11.55
N LYS A 88 20.58 -3.05 12.04
CA LYS A 88 20.57 -1.60 11.90
C LYS A 88 20.56 -1.23 10.42
N GLN A 89 19.46 -0.62 9.96
CA GLN A 89 19.41 0.63 9.18
C GLN A 89 18.08 0.72 8.40
N THR A 90 17.01 1.18 9.08
CA THR A 90 16.15 2.31 8.68
C THR A 90 14.92 2.33 9.58
N SER A 91 14.51 3.51 10.05
CA SER A 91 13.23 3.72 10.76
C SER A 91 12.02 3.60 9.82
N GLU A 92 12.20 3.00 8.65
CA GLU A 92 11.23 2.97 7.56
C GLU A 92 10.07 2.02 7.88
N THR A 93 8.86 2.50 7.61
CA THR A 93 7.64 1.71 7.66
C THR A 93 7.66 0.70 6.51
N MET A 94 7.66 -0.60 6.83
CA MET A 94 7.74 -1.69 5.84
C MET A 94 6.36 -2.29 5.55
N LEU A 95 5.98 -2.45 4.29
CA LEU A 95 4.84 -3.31 3.95
C LEU A 95 5.26 -4.79 4.01
N LEU A 96 4.52 -5.60 4.78
CA LEU A 96 4.84 -6.98 5.14
C LEU A 96 4.82 -8.00 3.99
N TYR A 97 4.24 -7.64 2.85
CA TYR A 97 4.31 -8.42 1.62
C TYR A 97 5.68 -8.31 0.93
N HIS A 98 6.75 -8.16 1.72
CA HIS A 98 8.12 -8.01 1.28
C HIS A 98 8.73 -9.36 0.90
N GLU A 99 8.21 -9.94 -0.19
CA GLU A 99 8.75 -11.13 -0.85
C GLU A 99 9.96 -10.79 -1.75
N GLU A 100 10.79 -9.79 -1.38
CA GLU A 100 11.91 -9.29 -2.19
C GLU A 100 12.85 -10.38 -2.77
N PRO A 101 13.18 -11.49 -2.09
CA PRO A 101 14.02 -12.54 -2.70
C PRO A 101 13.35 -13.27 -3.88
N PHE A 102 12.01 -13.25 -3.97
CA PHE A 102 11.23 -14.04 -4.92
C PHE A 102 11.16 -13.44 -6.32
N TRP A 103 10.91 -12.14 -6.41
CA TRP A 103 10.70 -11.45 -7.69
C TRP A 103 11.98 -11.33 -8.53
N GLU A 104 13.15 -11.36 -7.88
CA GLU A 104 14.47 -11.32 -8.55
C GLU A 104 15.10 -12.70 -8.81
N SER A 105 14.38 -13.78 -8.48
CA SER A 105 14.87 -15.15 -8.67
C SER A 105 15.24 -15.44 -10.14
N SER A 106 16.17 -16.39 -10.35
CA SER A 106 16.51 -16.88 -11.70
C SER A 106 15.29 -17.44 -12.43
N PHE A 107 14.35 -18.05 -11.70
CA PHE A 107 13.08 -18.56 -12.20
C PHE A 107 12.24 -17.45 -12.83
N ILE A 108 11.94 -16.38 -12.09
CA ILE A 108 11.16 -15.24 -12.60
C ILE A 108 11.86 -14.59 -13.80
N ARG A 109 13.18 -14.34 -13.70
CA ARG A 109 13.94 -13.76 -14.83
C ARG A 109 13.89 -14.62 -16.09
N ASN A 110 13.93 -15.94 -15.96
CA ASN A 110 13.83 -16.85 -17.09
C ASN A 110 12.41 -16.90 -17.68
N LEU A 111 11.37 -16.85 -16.84
CA LEU A 111 10.00 -16.71 -17.31
C LEU A 111 9.81 -15.40 -18.07
N CYS A 112 10.29 -14.27 -17.52
CA CYS A 112 10.23 -12.97 -18.18
C CYS A 112 10.86 -13.01 -19.58
N LYS A 113 12.05 -13.61 -19.71
CA LYS A 113 12.71 -13.80 -21.02
C LYS A 113 11.89 -14.65 -21.98
N LYS A 114 11.25 -15.72 -21.50
CA LYS A 114 10.43 -16.62 -22.33
C LYS A 114 9.12 -15.97 -22.78
N THR A 115 8.52 -15.12 -21.95
CA THR A 115 7.27 -14.40 -22.26
C THR A 115 7.52 -13.05 -22.94
N GLY A 116 8.77 -12.60 -23.05
CA GLY A 116 9.11 -11.34 -23.71
C GLY A 116 8.78 -10.10 -22.88
N VAL A 117 8.88 -10.21 -21.55
CA VAL A 117 8.61 -9.12 -20.61
C VAL A 117 9.82 -8.78 -19.75
N SER A 118 9.80 -7.62 -19.11
CA SER A 118 11.01 -7.06 -18.44
C SER A 118 11.05 -7.30 -16.93
N ASN A 119 9.91 -7.49 -16.29
CA ASN A 119 9.79 -7.59 -14.83
C ASN A 119 8.63 -8.52 -14.42
N PHE A 120 8.53 -8.78 -13.13
CA PHE A 120 7.49 -9.64 -12.56
C PHE A 120 6.07 -9.08 -12.82
N ASP A 121 5.88 -7.78 -12.64
CA ASP A 121 4.59 -7.11 -12.83
C ASP A 121 4.00 -7.33 -14.23
N ASP A 122 4.83 -7.13 -15.25
CA ASP A 122 4.47 -7.42 -16.62
C ASP A 122 4.23 -8.92 -16.83
N LEU A 123 5.03 -9.79 -16.21
CA LEU A 123 4.84 -11.24 -16.28
C LEU A 123 3.49 -11.66 -15.67
N TRP A 124 3.10 -11.06 -14.54
CA TRP A 124 1.82 -11.32 -13.89
C TRP A 124 0.65 -10.93 -14.79
N ASP A 125 0.74 -9.76 -15.43
CA ASP A 125 -0.24 -9.31 -16.41
C ASP A 125 -0.43 -10.33 -17.56
N GLU A 126 0.67 -10.83 -18.13
CA GLU A 126 0.63 -11.80 -19.24
C GLU A 126 0.01 -13.14 -18.82
N LEU A 127 0.35 -13.62 -17.63
CA LEU A 127 -0.06 -14.95 -17.18
C LEU A 127 -1.49 -14.98 -16.61
N PHE A 128 -1.93 -13.91 -15.96
CA PHE A 128 -3.10 -13.94 -15.09
C PHE A 128 -4.15 -12.84 -15.40
N GLU A 129 -3.74 -11.61 -15.71
CA GLU A 129 -4.69 -10.48 -15.78
C GLU A 129 -5.25 -10.26 -17.20
N THR A 130 -4.43 -10.43 -18.24
CA THR A 130 -4.78 -10.04 -19.61
C THR A 130 -5.97 -10.85 -20.17
N ASN A 131 -6.06 -12.13 -19.81
CA ASN A 131 -7.14 -13.01 -20.25
C ASN A 131 -8.19 -13.28 -19.15
N HIS A 132 -9.09 -12.31 -18.97
CA HIS A 132 -10.25 -12.41 -18.07
C HIS A 132 -11.27 -13.52 -18.42
N LEU A 133 -11.15 -14.22 -19.55
CA LEU A 133 -12.02 -15.36 -19.90
C LEU A 133 -11.48 -16.70 -19.39
N THR A 134 -10.31 -16.71 -18.78
CA THR A 134 -9.72 -17.90 -18.17
C THR A 134 -10.70 -18.50 -17.17
N GLN A 135 -10.97 -19.79 -17.30
CA GLN A 135 -11.91 -20.47 -16.39
C GLN A 135 -11.30 -20.54 -14.99
N ILE A 136 -12.14 -20.47 -13.95
CA ILE A 136 -11.66 -20.39 -12.57
C ILE A 136 -10.75 -21.57 -12.16
N ASN A 137 -11.03 -22.78 -12.64
CA ASN A 137 -10.22 -23.95 -12.32
C ASN A 137 -8.83 -23.87 -12.98
N GLU A 138 -8.79 -23.41 -14.23
CA GLU A 138 -7.54 -23.21 -14.96
C GLU A 138 -6.72 -22.07 -14.35
N TYR A 139 -7.36 -20.98 -13.94
CA TYR A 139 -6.71 -19.88 -13.22
C TYR A 139 -6.07 -20.39 -11.92
N ARG A 140 -6.83 -21.15 -11.12
CA ARG A 140 -6.35 -21.73 -9.85
C ARG A 140 -5.17 -22.66 -10.06
N GLU A 141 -5.23 -23.55 -11.06
CA GLU A 141 -4.14 -24.46 -11.40
C GLU A 141 -2.88 -23.70 -11.80
N ARG A 142 -3.00 -22.73 -12.71
CA ARG A 142 -1.87 -21.90 -13.17
C ARG A 142 -1.24 -21.10 -12.03
N ALA A 143 -2.05 -20.43 -11.21
CA ALA A 143 -1.57 -19.63 -10.10
C ALA A 143 -0.89 -20.49 -9.03
N SER A 144 -1.49 -21.64 -8.69
CA SER A 144 -0.91 -22.60 -7.76
C SER A 144 0.43 -23.13 -8.26
N LEU A 145 0.53 -23.50 -9.53
CA LEU A 145 1.76 -24.00 -10.14
C LEU A 145 2.86 -22.94 -10.14
N PHE A 146 2.51 -21.71 -10.53
CA PHE A 146 3.44 -20.59 -10.55
C PHE A 146 4.03 -20.33 -9.15
N CYS A 147 3.17 -20.20 -8.14
CA CYS A 147 3.61 -19.93 -6.77
C CYS A 147 4.42 -21.09 -6.18
N ASP A 148 4.04 -22.34 -6.44
CA ASP A 148 4.79 -23.51 -5.96
C ASP A 148 6.21 -23.58 -6.54
N TYR A 149 6.37 -23.39 -7.86
CA TYR A 149 7.70 -23.38 -8.47
C TYR A 149 8.54 -22.21 -8.01
N ALA A 150 7.94 -21.02 -7.97
CA ALA A 150 8.68 -19.84 -7.57
C ALA A 150 9.10 -19.91 -6.09
N ARG A 151 8.33 -20.63 -5.24
CA ARG A 151 8.75 -20.98 -3.87
C ARG A 151 9.91 -21.98 -3.87
N LYS A 152 9.82 -23.08 -4.64
CA LYS A 152 10.85 -24.13 -4.71
C LYS A 152 12.20 -23.63 -5.23
N GLU A 153 12.18 -22.67 -6.16
CA GLU A 153 13.38 -22.08 -6.74
C GLU A 153 14.02 -21.00 -5.83
N ASN A 154 13.35 -20.65 -4.73
CA ASN A 154 13.91 -19.80 -3.68
C ASN A 154 14.56 -20.67 -2.60
N ALA A 155 15.89 -20.72 -2.60
CA ALA A 155 16.66 -21.63 -1.74
C ALA A 155 16.54 -21.32 -0.23
N ASP A 156 16.31 -20.06 0.14
CA ASP A 156 16.33 -19.60 1.54
C ASP A 156 14.98 -18.97 1.94
N VAL A 157 14.06 -19.79 2.43
CA VAL A 157 12.82 -19.30 3.04
C VAL A 157 13.15 -18.68 4.41
N LYS A 158 12.87 -17.39 4.59
CA LYS A 158 13.12 -16.68 5.85
C LYS A 158 12.39 -17.34 7.02
N GLN A 159 13.00 -17.29 8.20
CA GLN A 159 12.39 -17.82 9.44
C GLN A 159 11.04 -17.15 9.76
N SER A 160 10.90 -15.86 9.48
CA SER A 160 9.63 -15.12 9.65
C SER A 160 8.49 -15.71 8.83
N ILE A 161 8.74 -16.10 7.57
CA ILE A 161 7.77 -16.76 6.70
C ILE A 161 7.36 -18.13 7.26
N LEU A 162 8.33 -18.94 7.69
CA LEU A 162 8.05 -20.27 8.26
C LEU A 162 7.16 -20.18 9.50
N GLN A 163 7.37 -19.16 10.34
CA GLN A 163 6.56 -18.90 11.52
C GLN A 163 5.16 -18.38 11.18
N ARG A 164 5.04 -17.50 10.18
CA ARG A 164 3.72 -17.09 9.63
C ARG A 164 2.93 -18.29 9.15
N GLU A 165 3.55 -19.21 8.41
CA GLU A 165 2.91 -20.43 7.91
C GLU A 165 2.50 -21.40 9.02
N ALA A 166 3.35 -21.57 10.05
CA ALA A 166 3.00 -22.37 11.21
C ALA A 166 1.81 -21.77 11.98
N PHE A 167 1.80 -20.45 12.15
CA PHE A 167 0.69 -19.75 12.80
C PHE A 167 -0.61 -19.84 11.99
N MET A 168 -0.56 -19.60 10.68
CA MET A 168 -1.71 -19.77 9.79
C MET A 168 -2.25 -21.21 9.81
N ALA A 169 -1.38 -22.21 9.74
CA ALA A 169 -1.78 -23.62 9.83
C ALA A 169 -2.47 -23.93 11.17
N TYR A 170 -1.93 -23.43 12.28
CA TYR A 170 -2.56 -23.53 13.60
C TYR A 170 -3.98 -22.90 13.60
N GLN A 171 -4.13 -21.68 13.08
CA GLN A 171 -5.44 -21.01 12.99
C GLN A 171 -6.44 -21.77 12.11
N ILE A 172 -5.99 -22.35 11.00
CA ILE A 172 -6.82 -23.19 10.13
C ILE A 172 -7.31 -24.43 10.89
N ARG A 173 -6.43 -25.11 11.65
CA ARG A 173 -6.83 -26.28 12.45
C ARG A 173 -7.81 -25.91 13.56
N LEU A 174 -7.63 -24.79 14.24
CA LEU A 174 -8.62 -24.27 15.20
C LEU A 174 -9.98 -24.05 14.53
N ALA A 175 -10.00 -23.44 13.34
CA ALA A 175 -11.24 -23.28 12.59
C ALA A 175 -11.89 -24.63 12.22
N GLN A 176 -11.09 -25.66 11.91
CA GLN A 176 -11.60 -27.00 11.63
C GLN A 176 -12.26 -27.68 12.84
N THR A 177 -11.87 -27.33 14.07
CA THR A 177 -12.52 -27.83 15.29
C THR A 177 -13.75 -27.01 15.66
N GLU A 178 -13.74 -25.71 15.39
CA GLU A 178 -14.85 -24.78 15.67
C GLU A 178 -16.01 -24.92 14.67
N PHE A 179 -15.71 -25.16 13.39
CA PHE A 179 -16.70 -25.12 12.31
C PHE A 179 -16.84 -26.45 11.58
N GLN A 180 -18.07 -26.90 11.40
CA GLN A 180 -18.38 -28.10 10.60
C GLN A 180 -18.55 -27.73 9.11
N GLY A 181 -17.79 -28.38 8.24
CA GLY A 181 -17.89 -28.21 6.78
C GLY A 181 -16.63 -27.63 6.13
N SER A 182 -16.76 -27.17 4.89
CA SER A 182 -15.63 -26.62 4.13
C SER A 182 -15.25 -25.23 4.62
N ILE A 183 -13.97 -25.02 4.94
CA ILE A 183 -13.40 -23.71 5.26
C ILE A 183 -12.74 -23.14 4.00
N LEU A 184 -12.97 -21.86 3.72
CA LEU A 184 -12.27 -21.13 2.66
C LEU A 184 -11.12 -20.34 3.29
N VAL A 185 -9.91 -20.51 2.77
CA VAL A 185 -8.73 -19.73 3.17
C VAL A 185 -8.33 -18.82 2.00
N VAL A 186 -8.12 -17.54 2.27
CA VAL A 186 -7.70 -16.52 1.30
C VAL A 186 -6.32 -16.04 1.74
N THR A 187 -5.27 -16.46 1.03
CA THR A 187 -3.87 -16.07 1.30
C THR A 187 -3.17 -15.71 0.00
N GLY A 188 -2.03 -15.04 0.11
CA GLY A 188 -1.03 -14.93 -0.93
C GLY A 188 -0.63 -16.32 -1.44
N GLY A 189 -0.47 -16.44 -2.75
CA GLY A 189 -0.19 -17.73 -3.40
C GLY A 189 1.13 -18.36 -2.93
N TYR A 190 2.09 -17.57 -2.46
CA TYR A 190 3.37 -18.04 -1.93
C TYR A 190 3.26 -18.99 -0.74
N HIS A 191 2.23 -18.81 0.10
CA HIS A 191 1.97 -19.64 1.27
C HIS A 191 1.19 -20.91 0.94
N LEU A 192 0.53 -20.98 -0.23
CA LEU A 192 -0.46 -22.00 -0.55
C LEU A 192 0.10 -23.43 -0.43
N SER A 193 1.22 -23.74 -1.11
CA SER A 193 1.76 -25.10 -1.13
C SER A 193 2.27 -25.54 0.25
N ALA A 194 2.83 -24.61 1.04
CA ALA A 194 3.26 -24.87 2.41
C ALA A 194 2.08 -25.14 3.35
N LEU A 195 0.99 -24.38 3.22
CA LEU A 195 -0.22 -24.59 4.01
C LEU A 195 -0.90 -25.91 3.64
N GLU A 196 -1.01 -26.24 2.35
CA GLU A 196 -1.54 -27.54 1.90
C GLU A 196 -0.72 -28.71 2.46
N GLU A 197 0.61 -28.62 2.39
CA GLU A 197 1.50 -29.65 2.95
C GLU A 197 1.31 -29.79 4.47
N ARG A 198 1.30 -28.67 5.22
CA ARG A 198 1.10 -28.67 6.67
C ARG A 198 -0.24 -29.30 7.04
N ILE A 199 -1.34 -28.87 6.42
CA ILE A 199 -2.69 -29.37 6.72
C ILE A 199 -2.86 -30.84 6.36
N SER A 200 -2.13 -31.36 5.37
CA SER A 200 -2.14 -32.79 5.01
C SER A 200 -1.51 -33.71 6.06
N LYS A 201 -0.70 -33.15 6.97
CA LYS A 201 0.02 -33.85 8.03
C LYS A 201 -0.58 -33.54 9.42
N PRO A 202 -0.29 -34.35 10.45
CA PRO A 202 -0.55 -33.97 11.84
C PRO A 202 0.16 -32.65 12.20
N PRO A 203 -0.34 -31.89 13.21
CA PRO A 203 0.26 -30.62 13.60
C PRO A 203 1.71 -30.82 14.04
N SER A 204 2.60 -29.95 13.55
CA SER A 204 4.02 -29.94 13.91
C SER A 204 4.28 -29.17 15.22
N MET A 205 5.49 -29.33 15.78
CA MET A 205 5.84 -28.74 17.07
C MET A 205 5.82 -27.20 17.08
N ASP A 206 6.18 -26.56 15.96
CA ASP A 206 6.11 -25.11 15.75
C ASP A 206 4.65 -24.61 15.65
N GLU A 207 3.71 -25.42 15.14
CA GLU A 207 2.27 -25.09 15.19
C GLU A 207 1.75 -25.16 16.64
N LEU A 208 2.13 -26.20 17.39
CA LEU A 208 1.71 -26.40 18.78
C LEU A 208 2.31 -25.39 19.76
N PHE A 209 3.43 -24.75 19.40
CA PHE A 209 3.99 -23.63 20.15
C PHE A 209 2.97 -22.51 20.32
N TRP A 210 2.23 -22.16 19.26
CA TRP A 210 1.24 -21.09 19.28
C TRP A 210 0.03 -21.39 20.17
N ALA A 211 -0.28 -22.67 20.39
CA ALA A 211 -1.36 -23.08 21.30
C ALA A 211 -1.06 -22.80 22.78
N ASN A 212 0.21 -22.78 23.16
CA ASN A 212 0.66 -22.70 24.55
C ASN A 212 1.53 -21.47 24.83
N ARG A 213 1.63 -20.56 23.87
CA ARG A 213 2.46 -19.37 24.00
C ARG A 213 1.82 -18.41 25.00
N GLU A 214 2.61 -17.97 25.98
CA GLU A 214 2.23 -16.85 26.84
C GLU A 214 2.13 -15.57 26.01
N GLU A 215 1.07 -14.79 26.24
CA GLU A 215 0.92 -13.49 25.59
C GLU A 215 2.13 -12.61 25.93
N ARG A 216 2.90 -12.26 24.89
CA ARG A 216 3.97 -11.28 25.02
C ARG A 216 3.39 -9.89 24.84
N PHE A 217 3.62 -9.03 25.81
CA PHE A 217 3.29 -7.62 25.70
C PHE A 217 4.41 -6.91 24.94
N TYR A 218 4.08 -6.39 23.77
CA TYR A 218 4.94 -5.50 23.00
C TYR A 218 4.43 -4.07 23.15
N ASP A 219 5.34 -3.10 23.26
CA ASP A 219 4.95 -1.69 23.15
C ASP A 219 4.61 -1.40 21.68
N GLY A 220 3.32 -1.38 21.36
CA GLY A 220 2.85 -1.32 19.98
C GLY A 220 1.38 -0.93 19.86
N GLY A 221 0.94 -0.76 18.63
CA GLY A 221 -0.43 -0.37 18.34
C GLY A 221 -0.87 -0.77 16.94
N ILE A 222 -2.19 -0.92 16.78
CA ILE A 222 -2.80 -1.28 15.52
C ILE A 222 -4.09 -0.48 15.28
N ALA A 223 -4.20 0.14 14.11
CA ALA A 223 -5.31 1.02 13.74
C ALA A 223 -5.58 1.01 12.23
N LEU A 224 -6.79 1.41 11.82
CA LEU A 224 -7.07 1.72 10.42
C LEU A 224 -6.48 3.07 10.06
N THR A 225 -6.05 3.22 8.80
CA THR A 225 -5.52 4.45 8.25
C THR A 225 -6.03 4.68 6.82
N PRO A 226 -6.29 5.93 6.40
CA PRO A 226 -6.45 6.24 4.99
C PRO A 226 -5.21 5.82 4.20
N TYR A 227 -5.42 5.32 2.99
CA TYR A 227 -4.35 4.98 2.07
C TYR A 227 -4.59 5.67 0.72
N SER A 228 -3.62 5.60 -0.19
CA SER A 228 -3.75 6.23 -1.50
C SER A 228 -3.11 5.39 -2.59
N ASN A 229 -3.54 5.62 -3.82
CA ASN A 229 -2.91 4.98 -4.98
C ASN A 229 -1.43 5.36 -5.10
N SER A 230 -1.04 6.53 -4.58
CA SER A 230 0.37 6.92 -4.55
C SER A 230 1.18 6.06 -3.60
N LYS A 231 0.62 5.69 -2.44
CA LYS A 231 1.26 4.76 -1.48
C LYS A 231 1.15 3.30 -1.93
N LEU A 232 0.19 2.95 -2.79
CA LEU A 232 0.09 1.62 -3.44
C LEU A 232 1.06 1.42 -4.61
N SER A 233 1.57 2.50 -5.18
CA SER A 233 2.39 2.43 -6.40
C SER A 233 3.81 1.99 -6.11
N ALA A 234 4.31 1.07 -6.94
CA ALA A 234 5.70 0.60 -6.89
C ALA A 234 6.75 1.74 -7.04
N GLU A 235 6.37 2.85 -7.67
CA GLU A 235 7.26 3.96 -8.04
C GLU A 235 7.73 4.82 -6.84
N ASN A 236 7.02 4.81 -5.70
CA ASN A 236 7.27 5.70 -4.56
C ASN A 236 7.99 5.03 -3.39
N ALA A 237 9.03 4.23 -3.67
CA ALA A 237 9.77 3.42 -2.69
C ALA A 237 8.98 2.27 -2.02
N TYR A 238 7.76 2.00 -2.49
CA TYR A 238 6.98 0.81 -2.11
C TYR A 238 7.37 -0.38 -3.00
N ARG A 239 8.33 -1.20 -2.56
CA ARG A 239 8.91 -2.24 -3.42
C ARG A 239 8.02 -3.45 -3.69
N SER A 240 6.94 -3.64 -2.92
CA SER A 240 5.88 -4.63 -3.19
C SER A 240 4.63 -4.00 -3.82
N GLY A 241 4.76 -2.81 -4.41
CA GLY A 241 3.64 -2.06 -4.93
C GLY A 241 3.01 -2.62 -6.17
N MET A 242 1.68 -2.48 -6.26
CA MET A 242 0.97 -2.82 -7.46
C MET A 242 1.42 -1.86 -8.57
N PRO A 243 1.82 -2.37 -9.75
CA PRO A 243 2.20 -1.51 -10.86
C PRO A 243 0.96 -0.73 -11.28
N SER A 244 1.03 0.60 -11.40
CA SER A 244 -0.11 1.38 -11.92
C SER A 244 -1.47 1.12 -11.22
N PRO A 245 -1.63 1.39 -9.90
CA PRO A 245 -2.88 1.08 -9.18
C PRO A 245 -4.14 1.70 -9.81
N GLY A 246 -4.02 2.90 -10.38
CA GLY A 246 -5.07 3.59 -11.11
C GLY A 246 -5.54 2.86 -12.38
N PHE A 247 -4.67 2.08 -13.02
CA PHE A 247 -5.05 1.20 -14.13
C PHE A 247 -5.98 0.08 -13.65
N TYR A 248 -5.63 -0.62 -12.57
CA TYR A 248 -6.45 -1.71 -12.04
C TYR A 248 -7.75 -1.24 -11.39
N ASP A 249 -7.75 -0.07 -10.73
CA ASP A 249 -8.98 0.63 -10.32
C ASP A 249 -9.91 0.81 -11.54
N PHE A 250 -9.36 1.29 -12.65
CA PHE A 250 -10.13 1.52 -13.87
C PHE A 250 -10.65 0.20 -14.47
N VAL A 251 -9.82 -0.83 -14.54
CA VAL A 251 -10.22 -2.18 -15.01
C VAL A 251 -11.36 -2.72 -14.15
N TRP A 252 -11.19 -2.72 -12.82
CA TRP A 252 -12.16 -3.24 -11.87
C TRP A 252 -13.51 -2.52 -11.97
N GLU A 253 -13.50 -1.19 -12.02
CA GLU A 253 -14.72 -0.42 -12.16
C GLU A 253 -15.45 -0.69 -13.48
N ASN A 254 -14.72 -0.88 -14.57
CA ASN A 254 -15.31 -1.21 -15.88
C ASN A 254 -15.98 -2.58 -15.84
N PHE A 255 -15.34 -3.60 -15.27
CA PHE A 255 -15.96 -4.91 -15.12
C PHE A 255 -17.18 -4.87 -14.19
N ARG A 256 -17.11 -4.13 -13.08
CA ARG A 256 -18.27 -3.97 -12.17
C ARG A 256 -19.46 -3.28 -12.84
N LYS A 257 -19.22 -2.28 -13.70
CA LYS A 257 -20.29 -1.48 -14.34
C LYS A 257 -20.80 -2.11 -15.64
N ASN A 258 -19.90 -2.63 -16.47
CA ASN A 258 -20.16 -2.98 -17.87
C ASN A 258 -19.92 -4.46 -18.18
N GLN A 259 -19.45 -5.27 -17.21
CA GLN A 259 -19.04 -6.68 -17.41
C GLN A 259 -18.01 -6.86 -18.55
N SER A 260 -17.32 -5.79 -18.93
CA SER A 260 -16.33 -5.78 -20.00
C SER A 260 -15.33 -4.66 -19.76
N PHE A 261 -14.15 -4.78 -20.40
CA PHE A 261 -13.10 -3.79 -20.32
C PHE A 261 -13.02 -2.95 -21.62
N ASP A 262 -13.07 -1.63 -21.47
CA ASP A 262 -12.88 -0.66 -22.56
C ASP A 262 -11.77 0.33 -22.20
N HIS A 263 -10.68 0.32 -22.96
CA HIS A 263 -9.51 1.17 -22.74
C HIS A 263 -9.72 2.63 -23.17
N ARG A 264 -10.71 2.95 -24.02
CA ARG A 264 -10.85 4.29 -24.64
C ARG A 264 -10.97 5.45 -23.63
N PRO A 265 -11.74 5.34 -22.53
CA PRO A 265 -11.79 6.41 -21.52
C PRO A 265 -10.43 6.64 -20.83
N LEU A 266 -9.60 5.60 -20.70
CA LEU A 266 -8.26 5.72 -20.15
C LEU A 266 -7.34 6.51 -21.09
N VAL A 267 -7.40 6.24 -22.41
CA VAL A 267 -6.68 7.01 -23.43
C VAL A 267 -7.08 8.50 -23.36
N GLN A 268 -8.37 8.79 -23.23
CA GLN A 268 -8.86 10.16 -23.09
C GLN A 268 -8.31 10.86 -21.85
N LYS A 269 -8.21 10.16 -20.70
CA LYS A 269 -7.59 10.69 -19.49
C LYS A 269 -6.11 11.02 -19.71
N ILE A 270 -5.34 10.13 -20.35
CA ILE A 270 -3.92 10.36 -20.65
C ILE A 270 -3.75 11.58 -21.58
N VAL A 271 -4.54 11.66 -22.65
CA VAL A 271 -4.50 12.81 -23.58
C VAL A 271 -4.84 14.12 -22.88
N LYS A 272 -5.87 14.12 -22.03
CA LYS A 272 -6.24 15.31 -21.24
C LYS A 272 -5.13 15.74 -20.29
N MET A 273 -4.49 14.78 -19.61
CA MET A 273 -3.35 15.05 -18.73
C MET A 273 -2.15 15.62 -19.50
N LEU A 274 -1.87 15.06 -20.68
CA LEU A 274 -0.83 15.56 -21.57
C LEU A 274 -1.07 17.02 -22.00
N HIS A 275 -2.33 17.38 -22.31
CA HIS A 275 -2.72 18.74 -22.64
C HIS A 275 -2.54 19.70 -21.45
N GLN A 276 -2.86 19.26 -20.24
CA GLN A 276 -2.64 20.04 -19.00
C GLN A 276 -1.15 20.31 -18.76
N LYS A 277 -0.27 19.39 -19.16
CA LYS A 277 1.19 19.56 -19.15
C LYS A 277 1.74 20.33 -20.37
N GLY A 278 0.88 21.00 -21.14
CA GLY A 278 1.27 21.91 -22.22
C GLY A 278 1.60 21.25 -23.56
N LYS A 279 1.43 19.92 -23.71
CA LYS A 279 1.64 19.21 -24.97
C LYS A 279 0.29 18.89 -25.62
N ARG A 280 0.09 19.33 -26.86
CA ARG A 280 -1.12 19.00 -27.64
C ARG A 280 -0.91 17.69 -28.40
N SER A 281 -1.98 16.93 -28.52
CA SER A 281 -2.08 15.77 -29.42
C SER A 281 -3.21 16.01 -30.41
N SER A 282 -2.96 15.70 -31.68
CA SER A 282 -3.96 15.78 -32.74
C SER A 282 -4.85 14.53 -32.77
N SER A 283 -5.95 14.58 -33.52
CA SER A 283 -6.76 13.39 -33.77
C SER A 283 -5.99 12.31 -34.54
N ALA A 284 -5.08 12.71 -35.43
CA ALA A 284 -4.21 11.78 -36.15
C ALA A 284 -3.25 11.06 -35.21
N ASP A 285 -2.66 11.79 -34.26
CA ASP A 285 -1.80 11.21 -33.22
C ASP A 285 -2.57 10.19 -32.39
N ARG A 286 -3.79 10.51 -31.96
CA ARG A 286 -4.63 9.58 -31.19
C ARG A 286 -4.96 8.30 -31.97
N ILE A 287 -5.34 8.44 -33.25
CA ILE A 287 -5.61 7.29 -34.13
C ILE A 287 -4.35 6.44 -34.25
N ALA A 288 -3.19 7.06 -34.53
CA ALA A 288 -1.93 6.35 -34.65
C ALA A 288 -1.57 5.60 -33.36
N SER A 289 -1.72 6.22 -32.18
CA SER A 289 -1.46 5.58 -30.90
C SER A 289 -2.37 4.38 -30.67
N GLU A 290 -3.69 4.52 -30.85
CA GLU A 290 -4.63 3.42 -30.64
C GLU A 290 -4.44 2.29 -31.67
N THR A 291 -4.17 2.62 -32.94
CA THR A 291 -3.85 1.62 -33.97
C THR A 291 -2.56 0.87 -33.65
N THR A 292 -1.52 1.59 -33.22
CA THR A 292 -0.24 0.97 -32.81
C THR A 292 -0.43 0.09 -31.59
N SER A 293 -1.16 0.56 -30.58
CA SER A 293 -1.48 -0.23 -29.39
C SER A 293 -2.28 -1.49 -29.73
N ARG A 294 -3.24 -1.43 -30.66
CA ARG A 294 -3.95 -2.61 -31.14
C ARG A 294 -3.00 -3.59 -31.84
N ALA A 295 -2.16 -3.11 -32.75
CA ALA A 295 -1.20 -3.97 -33.44
C ALA A 295 -0.24 -4.66 -32.45
N LEU A 296 0.22 -3.95 -31.41
CA LEU A 296 1.04 -4.52 -30.34
C LEU A 296 0.28 -5.57 -29.53
N ALA A 297 -0.97 -5.29 -29.16
CA ALA A 297 -1.84 -6.25 -28.48
C ALA A 297 -2.01 -7.53 -29.31
N ASP A 298 -2.28 -7.40 -30.62
CA ASP A 298 -2.44 -8.53 -31.52
C ASP A 298 -1.14 -9.34 -31.67
N LEU A 299 0.02 -8.67 -31.75
CA LEU A 299 1.34 -9.33 -31.78
C LEU A 299 1.67 -10.08 -30.49
N ARG A 300 1.16 -9.61 -29.34
CA ARG A 300 1.31 -10.26 -28.03
C ARG A 300 0.23 -11.30 -27.74
N GLY A 301 -0.76 -11.43 -28.63
CA GLY A 301 -1.87 -12.37 -28.44
C GLY A 301 -2.94 -11.88 -27.44
N HIS A 302 -2.96 -10.58 -27.14
CA HIS A 302 -3.93 -9.99 -26.23
C HIS A 302 -5.27 -9.77 -26.93
N LYS A 303 -6.35 -10.21 -26.29
CA LYS A 303 -7.71 -9.94 -26.78
C LYS A 303 -8.06 -8.45 -26.72
N ASN A 304 -7.66 -7.80 -25.61
CA ASN A 304 -7.89 -6.38 -25.36
C ASN A 304 -6.57 -5.64 -25.33
N ILE A 305 -6.56 -4.36 -25.69
CA ILE A 305 -5.38 -3.49 -25.48
C ILE A 305 -5.17 -3.35 -23.98
N TRP A 306 -4.10 -3.94 -23.45
CA TRP A 306 -3.78 -3.92 -22.04
C TRP A 306 -2.81 -2.78 -21.68
N ARG A 307 -2.35 -2.75 -20.42
CA ARG A 307 -1.48 -1.70 -19.87
C ARG A 307 -0.24 -1.45 -20.74
N ARG A 308 0.54 -2.49 -21.04
CA ARG A 308 1.80 -2.39 -21.81
C ARG A 308 1.56 -2.02 -23.27
N ASP A 309 0.50 -2.52 -23.89
CA ASP A 309 0.15 -2.20 -25.28
C ASP A 309 -0.17 -0.72 -25.44
N LEU A 310 -0.89 -0.18 -24.45
CA LEU A 310 -1.23 1.23 -24.42
C LEU A 310 0.00 2.11 -24.20
N ILE A 311 0.84 1.77 -23.21
CA ILE A 311 2.07 2.52 -22.92
C ILE A 311 3.00 2.52 -24.13
N ASP A 312 3.26 1.36 -24.73
CA ASP A 312 4.19 1.24 -25.85
C ASP A 312 3.65 1.88 -27.13
N GLY A 313 2.35 1.74 -27.41
CA GLY A 313 1.74 2.39 -28.59
C GLY A 313 1.72 3.92 -28.48
N LEU A 314 1.45 4.47 -27.29
CA LEU A 314 1.58 5.91 -27.03
C LEU A 314 3.04 6.37 -27.17
N ARG A 315 4.00 5.62 -26.60
CA ARG A 315 5.42 5.95 -26.69
C ARG A 315 5.91 5.94 -28.14
N ALA A 316 5.61 4.88 -28.88
CA ALA A 316 6.06 4.70 -30.26
C ALA A 316 5.54 5.77 -31.23
N THR A 317 4.42 6.42 -30.92
CA THR A 317 3.76 7.37 -31.83
C THR A 317 3.93 8.83 -31.42
N LEU A 318 4.03 9.11 -30.11
CA LEU A 318 4.03 10.47 -29.58
C LEU A 318 5.42 10.95 -29.14
N VAL A 319 6.36 10.03 -28.87
CA VAL A 319 7.75 10.39 -28.55
C VAL A 319 8.49 10.56 -29.88
N LYS A 320 8.82 11.81 -30.22
CA LYS A 320 9.51 12.17 -31.48
C LYS A 320 11.00 12.40 -31.31
N ASP A 321 11.42 12.69 -30.09
CA ASP A 321 12.79 13.04 -29.73
C ASP A 321 13.39 11.96 -28.81
N GLU A 322 14.72 11.92 -28.71
CA GLU A 322 15.38 11.07 -27.72
C GLU A 322 15.00 11.50 -26.30
N ILE A 323 14.61 10.54 -25.47
CA ILE A 323 14.36 10.78 -24.05
C ILE A 323 15.72 10.73 -23.36
N ALA A 324 16.24 11.89 -22.98
CA ALA A 324 17.48 11.95 -22.19
C ALA A 324 17.30 11.18 -20.87
N ARG A 325 18.35 10.46 -20.47
CA ARG A 325 18.32 9.49 -19.36
C ARG A 325 17.87 10.10 -18.02
N ASP A 326 18.06 11.41 -17.85
CA ASP A 326 17.76 12.15 -16.61
C ASP A 326 16.72 13.29 -16.81
N ALA A 327 16.01 13.31 -17.95
CA ALA A 327 14.97 14.30 -18.22
C ALA A 327 13.57 13.66 -18.24
N GLY A 328 12.66 14.21 -17.44
CA GLY A 328 11.24 13.85 -17.50
C GLY A 328 10.66 14.17 -18.88
N HIS A 329 9.82 13.27 -19.40
CA HIS A 329 9.12 13.48 -20.67
C HIS A 329 7.63 13.69 -20.38
N PRO A 330 6.99 14.81 -20.79
CA PRO A 330 5.62 15.13 -20.40
C PRO A 330 4.58 14.04 -20.70
N LEU A 331 4.78 13.25 -21.76
CA LEU A 331 3.97 12.06 -22.05
C LEU A 331 4.13 10.96 -21.00
N LEU A 332 5.37 10.64 -20.63
CA LEU A 332 5.63 9.60 -19.65
C LEU A 332 5.11 10.02 -18.28
N ASP A 333 5.26 11.29 -17.92
CA ASP A 333 4.68 11.85 -16.69
C ASP A 333 3.15 11.78 -16.72
N ALA A 334 2.52 12.11 -17.86
CA ALA A 334 1.07 12.01 -18.01
C ALA A 334 0.57 10.56 -17.94
N ILE A 335 1.29 9.62 -18.55
CA ILE A 335 1.00 8.19 -18.47
C ILE A 335 1.15 7.72 -17.03
N SER A 336 2.31 7.92 -16.39
CA SER A 336 2.57 7.52 -15.00
C SER A 336 1.54 8.12 -14.05
N GLU A 337 1.19 9.40 -14.17
CA GLU A 337 0.20 10.03 -13.29
C GLU A 337 -1.20 9.40 -13.43
N VAL A 338 -1.65 9.13 -14.65
CA VAL A 338 -2.96 8.50 -14.89
C VAL A 338 -2.96 7.03 -14.49
N MET A 339 -1.88 6.31 -14.78
CA MET A 339 -1.72 4.89 -14.47
C MET A 339 -1.56 4.66 -12.96
N ARG A 340 -0.83 5.53 -12.26
CA ARG A 340 -0.76 5.56 -10.80
C ARG A 340 -2.13 5.89 -10.21
N GLY A 341 -2.81 6.90 -10.74
CA GLY A 341 -4.08 7.38 -10.21
C GLY A 341 -3.93 8.27 -8.97
N ASP A 342 -5.02 8.90 -8.58
CA ASP A 342 -5.06 9.95 -7.55
C ASP A 342 -6.10 9.70 -6.46
N ARG A 343 -6.67 8.48 -6.40
CA ARG A 343 -7.65 8.08 -5.40
C ARG A 343 -6.98 8.02 -4.02
N ILE A 344 -7.67 8.60 -3.03
CA ILE A 344 -7.30 8.59 -1.62
C ILE A 344 -8.52 8.12 -0.84
N GLY A 345 -8.34 7.11 -0.01
CA GLY A 345 -9.40 6.61 0.83
C GLY A 345 -9.68 7.52 2.02
N ARG A 346 -10.76 7.20 2.72
CA ARG A 346 -11.24 7.92 3.89
C ARG A 346 -11.81 6.92 4.87
N LEU A 347 -11.42 7.08 6.12
CA LEU A 347 -12.04 6.36 7.21
C LEU A 347 -13.46 6.88 7.44
N ALA A 348 -14.33 5.98 7.89
CA ALA A 348 -15.71 6.32 8.16
C ALA A 348 -15.80 7.03 9.51
N GLU A 349 -16.88 7.78 9.72
CA GLU A 349 -17.16 8.32 11.04
C GLU A 349 -17.36 7.17 12.05
N GLY A 350 -16.86 7.36 13.27
CA GLY A 350 -16.91 6.33 14.32
C GLY A 350 -15.77 5.30 14.29
N THR A 351 -14.85 5.36 13.30
CA THR A 351 -13.64 4.53 13.33
C THR A 351 -12.76 4.90 14.52
N SER A 352 -12.26 3.89 15.24
CA SER A 352 -11.33 4.09 16.34
C SER A 352 -9.96 4.57 15.82
N LEU A 353 -9.51 5.73 16.31
CA LEU A 353 -8.25 6.36 15.90
C LEU A 353 -7.26 6.43 17.07
N PRO A 354 -5.95 6.39 16.80
CA PRO A 354 -4.95 6.66 17.83
C PRO A 354 -5.15 8.04 18.49
N PRO A 355 -4.91 8.18 19.80
CA PRO A 355 -5.13 9.43 20.54
C PRO A 355 -4.43 10.66 19.92
N ILE A 356 -3.24 10.46 19.36
CA ILE A 356 -2.43 11.53 18.75
C ILE A 356 -3.16 12.26 17.61
N VAL A 357 -4.04 11.57 16.88
CA VAL A 357 -4.80 12.18 15.80
C VAL A 357 -5.68 13.29 16.37
N SER A 358 -6.46 12.97 17.40
CA SER A 358 -7.34 13.94 18.08
C SER A 358 -6.54 15.07 18.76
N ASP A 359 -5.38 14.75 19.34
CA ASP A 359 -4.50 15.73 19.98
C ASP A 359 -3.93 16.75 18.98
N ILE A 360 -3.42 16.27 17.83
CA ILE A 360 -2.94 17.13 16.74
C ILE A 360 -4.06 18.01 16.22
N GLU A 361 -5.24 17.44 15.92
CA GLU A 361 -6.35 18.23 15.39
C GLU A 361 -6.79 19.33 16.36
N THR A 362 -6.88 19.00 17.65
CA THR A 362 -7.27 19.95 18.71
C THR A 362 -6.23 21.06 18.84
N THR A 363 -4.95 20.71 18.83
CA THR A 363 -3.83 21.65 18.89
C THR A 363 -3.83 22.61 17.69
N LEU A 364 -4.01 22.09 16.48
CA LEU A 364 -4.06 22.88 15.26
C LEU A 364 -5.25 23.85 15.24
N LYS A 365 -6.43 23.39 15.67
CA LYS A 365 -7.64 24.23 15.79
C LYS A 365 -7.42 25.34 16.83
N LYS A 366 -6.89 25.00 18.01
CA LYS A 366 -6.59 25.95 19.10
C LYS A 366 -5.59 27.03 18.69
N MET A 367 -4.55 26.65 17.92
CA MET A 367 -3.48 27.56 17.49
C MET A 367 -3.78 28.28 16.16
N ASN A 368 -4.97 28.13 15.58
CA ASN A 368 -5.34 28.67 14.27
C ASN A 368 -4.39 28.22 13.12
N LEU A 369 -3.87 27.00 13.23
CA LEU A 369 -2.97 26.34 12.28
C LEU A 369 -3.67 25.25 11.45
N TRP A 370 -4.98 25.06 11.63
CA TRP A 370 -5.74 24.10 10.83
C TRP A 370 -5.67 24.44 9.34
N ALA A 371 -5.20 23.47 8.55
CA ALA A 371 -5.00 23.66 7.13
C ALA A 371 -6.33 23.76 6.37
N LYS A 372 -6.36 24.65 5.37
CA LYS A 372 -7.49 24.81 4.44
C LYS A 372 -7.07 24.37 3.04
N ARG A 373 -8.03 24.21 2.14
CA ARG A 373 -7.78 23.87 0.73
C ARG A 373 -6.88 24.90 0.03
N GLU A 374 -7.05 26.16 0.36
CA GLU A 374 -6.22 27.24 -0.16
C GLU A 374 -4.86 27.24 0.53
N ASN A 375 -3.81 27.42 -0.27
CA ASN A 375 -2.47 27.52 0.26
C ASN A 375 -2.31 28.81 1.07
N LYS A 376 -1.83 28.69 2.30
CA LYS A 376 -1.57 29.81 3.21
C LYS A 376 -0.08 29.91 3.50
N ILE A 377 0.53 31.04 3.13
CA ILE A 377 1.84 31.42 3.65
C ILE A 377 1.65 32.18 4.98
N LEU A 378 2.18 31.61 6.05
CA LEU A 378 2.13 32.17 7.40
C LEU A 378 3.51 32.69 7.78
N GLU A 379 3.63 34.00 8.01
CA GLU A 379 4.84 34.62 8.56
C GLU A 379 4.70 34.72 10.09
N LEU A 380 5.70 34.21 10.81
CA LEU A 380 5.79 34.23 12.27
C LEU A 380 6.98 35.08 12.71
N LEU A 381 6.76 35.98 13.66
CA LEU A 381 7.75 36.77 14.39
C LEU A 381 8.04 36.09 15.73
N LEU A 382 9.20 35.46 15.86
CA LEU A 382 9.52 34.63 17.03
C LEU A 382 9.75 35.44 18.32
N MET A 383 9.82 36.76 18.21
CA MET A 383 9.84 37.67 19.37
C MET A 383 8.47 37.75 20.07
N ASN A 384 7.37 37.48 19.34
CA ASN A 384 6.05 37.34 19.92
C ASN A 384 5.89 35.94 20.55
N SER A 385 5.45 35.89 21.82
CA SER A 385 5.33 34.63 22.56
C SER A 385 4.30 33.66 21.97
N GLU A 386 3.16 34.15 21.48
CA GLU A 386 2.12 33.32 20.86
C GLU A 386 2.60 32.73 19.54
N GLN A 387 3.24 33.54 18.69
CA GLN A 387 3.79 33.09 17.41
C GLN A 387 4.98 32.14 17.59
N ARG A 388 5.71 32.27 18.71
CA ARG A 388 6.73 31.30 19.10
C ARG A 388 6.14 29.95 19.46
N GLU A 389 5.00 29.89 20.15
CA GLU A 389 4.29 28.63 20.40
C GLU A 389 3.75 28.01 19.11
N GLN A 390 3.24 28.81 18.17
CA GLN A 390 2.86 28.33 16.84
C GLN A 390 4.05 27.73 16.08
N SER A 391 5.21 28.40 16.12
CA SER A 391 6.46 27.90 15.52
C SER A 391 6.87 26.55 16.11
N LYS A 392 6.83 26.38 17.44
CA LYS A 392 7.12 25.10 18.09
C LYS A 392 6.20 23.98 17.57
N VAL A 393 4.89 24.22 17.50
CA VAL A 393 3.93 23.24 16.97
C VAL A 393 4.29 22.87 15.53
N LEU A 394 4.56 23.85 14.67
CA LEU A 394 4.91 23.61 13.26
C LEU A 394 6.22 22.83 13.11
N HIS A 395 7.22 23.08 13.95
CA HIS A 395 8.45 22.30 13.99
C HIS A 395 8.21 20.87 14.48
N CYS A 396 7.34 20.64 15.48
CA CYS A 396 6.95 19.29 15.89
C CYS A 396 6.26 18.52 14.75
N LEU A 397 5.32 19.17 14.04
CA LEU A 397 4.67 18.56 12.86
C LEU A 397 5.70 18.22 11.77
N ARG A 398 6.62 19.15 11.48
CA ARG A 398 7.67 18.94 10.49
C ARG A 398 8.62 17.80 10.89
N LEU A 399 9.01 17.75 12.16
CA LEU A 399 9.88 16.71 12.71
C LEU A 399 9.25 15.32 12.53
N LEU A 400 7.96 15.22 12.84
CA LEU A 400 7.18 13.98 12.68
C LEU A 400 6.76 13.69 11.24
N GLY A 401 7.10 14.55 10.28
CA GLY A 401 6.73 14.38 8.88
C GLY A 401 5.22 14.52 8.62
N ILE A 402 4.47 15.24 9.45
CA ILE A 402 3.03 15.44 9.26
C ILE A 402 2.78 16.25 7.99
N ALA A 403 2.01 15.68 7.06
CA ALA A 403 1.79 16.25 5.74
C ALA A 403 1.00 17.57 5.79
N GLY A 404 1.32 18.49 4.87
CA GLY A 404 0.64 19.78 4.74
C GLY A 404 1.30 20.97 5.44
N TYR A 405 2.44 20.76 6.11
CA TYR A 405 3.17 21.78 6.85
C TYR A 405 4.65 21.80 6.44
N SER A 406 5.09 22.85 5.76
CA SER A 406 6.49 22.98 5.33
C SER A 406 7.08 24.35 5.62
N LEU A 407 8.33 24.36 6.07
CA LEU A 407 9.09 25.59 6.28
C LEU A 407 9.61 26.09 4.92
N VAL A 408 9.26 27.31 4.56
CA VAL A 408 9.68 27.96 3.30
C VAL A 408 10.96 28.76 3.52
N GLU A 409 11.00 29.53 4.60
CA GLU A 409 12.09 30.46 4.88
C GLU A 409 12.24 30.60 6.40
N SER A 410 13.47 30.73 6.87
CA SER A 410 13.77 31.07 8.26
C SER A 410 14.94 32.05 8.30
N THR A 411 14.98 32.90 9.32
CA THR A 411 16.09 33.85 9.52
C THR A 411 17.42 33.11 9.62
N ASP A 412 18.44 33.61 8.91
CA ASP A 412 19.78 33.03 8.91
C ASP A 412 20.49 33.33 10.24
N MET A 413 20.41 32.35 11.15
CA MET A 413 21.03 32.40 12.47
C MET A 413 22.56 32.28 12.43
N ILE A 414 23.15 31.87 11.29
CA ILE A 414 24.60 31.71 11.10
C ILE A 414 25.21 33.04 10.66
N ALA A 415 24.61 33.71 9.68
CA ALA A 415 25.09 35.01 9.20
C ALA A 415 24.86 36.15 10.20
N ARG A 416 23.90 35.99 11.15
CA ARG A 416 23.62 36.91 12.28
C ARG A 416 23.38 38.38 11.91
N LYS A 417 22.94 38.66 10.68
CA LYS A 417 22.76 40.04 10.19
C LYS A 417 21.49 40.71 10.75
N ASP A 418 20.42 39.94 10.98
CA ASP A 418 19.10 40.44 11.36
C ASP A 418 18.56 39.78 12.65
N LEU A 419 19.38 39.72 13.70
CA LEU A 419 19.02 39.09 14.99
C LEU A 419 17.93 39.84 15.79
N GLY A 420 17.58 41.06 15.39
CA GLY A 420 16.54 41.87 16.03
C GLY A 420 15.11 41.48 15.65
N ASP A 421 14.92 40.84 14.49
CA ASP A 421 13.63 40.45 13.93
C ASP A 421 13.69 39.00 13.43
N VAL A 422 13.73 38.04 14.37
CA VAL A 422 13.75 36.61 14.01
C VAL A 422 12.38 36.19 13.48
N LYS A 423 12.34 35.80 12.20
CA LYS A 423 11.14 35.38 11.48
C LYS A 423 11.24 34.00 10.85
N GLU A 424 10.08 33.38 10.67
CA GLU A 424 9.87 32.16 9.90
C GLU A 424 8.70 32.34 8.93
N LYS A 425 8.77 31.71 7.76
CA LYS A 425 7.65 31.59 6.82
C LYS A 425 7.32 30.13 6.60
N TRP A 426 6.06 29.80 6.81
CA TRP A 426 5.52 28.46 6.70
C TRP A 426 4.47 28.39 5.61
N ASN A 427 4.48 27.30 4.85
CA ASN A 427 3.45 26.95 3.88
C ASN A 427 2.52 25.91 4.51
N ILE A 428 1.25 26.28 4.63
CA ILE A 428 0.21 25.45 5.24
C ILE A 428 -0.87 25.19 4.18
N VAL A 429 -1.08 23.91 3.86
CA VAL A 429 -2.07 23.47 2.87
C VAL A 429 -2.71 22.18 3.32
N GLN A 430 -4.01 22.02 3.04
CA GLN A 430 -4.70 20.77 3.34
C GLN A 430 -4.15 19.66 2.44
N ASP A 431 -3.29 18.84 3.02
CA ASP A 431 -2.72 17.68 2.34
C ASP A 431 -3.65 16.45 2.45
N LYS A 432 -3.60 15.63 1.42
CA LYS A 432 -4.39 14.40 1.31
C LYS A 432 -3.88 13.31 2.26
N GLU A 433 -2.58 13.33 2.57
CA GLU A 433 -1.92 12.34 3.42
C GLU A 433 -1.92 12.74 4.90
N PHE A 434 -2.46 13.91 5.27
CA PHE A 434 -2.45 14.45 6.65
C PHE A 434 -2.86 13.41 7.70
N HIS A 435 -4.04 12.81 7.57
CA HIS A 435 -4.54 11.82 8.53
C HIS A 435 -3.66 10.58 8.61
N SER A 436 -3.14 10.11 7.47
CA SER A 436 -2.25 8.94 7.45
C SER A 436 -0.94 9.23 8.18
N SER A 437 -0.33 10.40 7.95
CA SER A 437 0.90 10.82 8.64
C SER A 437 0.69 11.01 10.15
N CYS A 438 -0.48 11.47 10.59
CA CYS A 438 -0.83 11.55 12.01
C CYS A 438 -0.92 10.16 12.66
N ILE A 439 -1.49 9.19 11.96
CA ILE A 439 -1.62 7.81 12.45
C ILE A 439 -0.25 7.12 12.48
N GLU A 440 0.60 7.37 11.48
CA GLU A 440 2.00 6.91 11.47
C GLU A 440 2.76 7.42 12.69
N ALA A 441 2.59 8.71 13.03
CA ALA A 441 3.23 9.34 14.18
C ALA A 441 2.80 8.75 15.54
N ALA A 442 1.72 7.96 15.61
CA ALA A 442 1.32 7.23 16.81
C ALA A 442 2.39 6.22 17.27
N ARG A 443 3.34 5.88 16.40
CA ARG A 443 4.53 5.09 16.75
C ARG A 443 5.57 5.84 17.60
N TYR A 444 5.41 7.13 17.83
CA TYR A 444 6.32 7.93 18.67
C TYR A 444 5.66 8.43 19.97
N GLY A 445 4.34 8.65 20.02
CA GLY A 445 3.64 9.02 21.26
C GLY A 445 2.13 9.11 21.12
N GLY A 446 1.43 9.31 22.25
CA GLY A 446 -0.03 9.49 22.28
C GLY A 446 -0.46 10.95 22.06
N THR A 447 0.45 11.90 22.21
CA THR A 447 0.26 13.34 21.96
C THR A 447 1.35 13.88 21.03
N LEU A 448 1.13 15.06 20.44
CA LEU A 448 2.12 15.72 19.58
C LEU A 448 3.44 15.96 20.32
N SER A 449 3.38 16.36 21.59
CA SER A 449 4.58 16.62 22.40
C SER A 449 5.32 15.34 22.74
N GLU A 450 4.61 14.28 23.14
CA GLU A 450 5.21 12.97 23.42
C GLU A 450 5.84 12.38 22.17
N ALA A 451 5.14 12.46 21.03
CA ALA A 451 5.64 11.95 19.76
C ALA A 451 6.89 12.70 19.30
N ALA A 452 6.90 14.04 19.39
CA ALA A 452 8.09 14.81 19.05
C ALA A 452 9.28 14.46 19.95
N ALA A 453 9.04 14.23 21.25
CA ALA A 453 10.09 13.79 22.17
C ALA A 453 10.57 12.35 21.85
N GLY A 454 9.64 11.43 21.61
CA GLY A 454 9.93 10.04 21.26
C GLY A 454 10.57 9.85 19.89
N PHE A 455 10.51 10.84 19.00
CA PHE A 455 11.25 10.84 17.74
C PHE A 455 12.71 11.30 17.89
N LEU A 456 12.99 12.16 18.87
CA LEU A 456 14.33 12.72 19.11
C LEU A 456 15.21 11.84 20.00
N ASN A 457 14.58 11.06 20.88
CA ASN A 457 15.23 10.01 21.66
C ASN A 457 15.47 8.79 20.78
#